data_AF-A0A4Q5UGN4-F1
#
_entry.id   AF-A0A4Q5UGN4-F1
#
_cell.length_a   1.000
_cell.length_b   1.000
_cell.length_c   1.000
_cell.angle_alpha   90.00
_cell.angle_beta   90.00
_cell.angle_gamma   90.00
#
_symmetry.space_group_name_H-M   'P 1'
#
loop_
_entity.id
_entity.type
_entity.pdbx_description
1 polymer ?
#
loop_
_entity_poly.entity_id
_entity_poly.type
_entity_poly.pdbx_seq_one_letter_code
_entity_poly.pdbx_strand_id
1 'polypeptide(L)'
;MKNKLVYLLLVLLVAGCQPDAHKEVGEVRNIVQSLNGTWKLTKVTQRDEEATRKGFPFRDLDLTTVFPYSDFTLTLNTDGSGPTTYTSVQGNAPQILKTPSGSWTVDDPTYPGVITLGAGASGDAIRLGAYPVGAETNLSLTVQRKDGDKLVMSYIYEFSKQ
;
A
#
# COMPACT_ATOMS: atom_id res chain seq x y z
N MET A 1 -2.21 -29.08 -62.24
CA MET A 1 -2.31 -27.71 -61.66
C MET A 1 -2.99 -27.66 -60.28
N LYS A 2 -3.90 -28.58 -59.92
CA LYS A 2 -4.53 -28.65 -58.59
C LYS A 2 -3.56 -28.82 -57.40
N ASN A 3 -2.47 -29.58 -57.55
CA ASN A 3 -1.54 -29.81 -56.44
C ASN A 3 -0.68 -28.59 -56.07
N LYS A 4 -0.47 -27.63 -56.99
CA LYS A 4 0.34 -26.42 -56.70
C LYS A 4 -0.40 -25.41 -55.80
N LEU A 5 -1.73 -25.41 -55.84
CA LEU A 5 -2.56 -24.55 -55.00
C LEU A 5 -2.53 -24.98 -53.51
N VAL A 6 -2.44 -26.29 -53.27
CA VAL A 6 -2.37 -26.86 -51.91
C VAL A 6 -1.05 -26.51 -51.21
N TYR A 7 0.07 -26.52 -51.94
CA TYR A 7 1.36 -26.11 -51.38
C TYR A 7 1.40 -24.61 -51.04
N LEU A 8 0.76 -23.75 -51.84
CA LEU A 8 0.70 -22.32 -51.57
C LEU A 8 -0.12 -22.01 -50.31
N LEU A 9 -1.22 -22.75 -50.09
CA LEU A 9 -2.06 -22.60 -48.90
C LEU A 9 -1.35 -23.07 -47.62
N LEU A 10 -0.51 -24.11 -47.71
CA LEU A 10 0.25 -24.63 -46.57
C LEU A 10 1.34 -23.65 -46.11
N VAL A 11 1.99 -22.93 -47.03
CA VAL A 11 3.05 -21.94 -46.70
C VAL A 11 2.47 -20.71 -45.98
N LEU A 12 1.24 -20.30 -46.29
CA LEU A 12 0.57 -19.18 -45.63
C LEU A 12 0.18 -19.48 -44.17
N LEU A 13 -0.05 -20.75 -43.82
CA LEU A 13 -0.41 -21.16 -42.46
C LEU A 13 0.78 -21.13 -41.49
N VAL A 14 2.01 -21.27 -41.98
CA VAL A 14 3.23 -21.25 -41.15
C VAL A 14 3.78 -19.83 -40.93
N ALA A 15 3.37 -18.85 -41.74
CA ALA A 15 3.81 -17.46 -41.64
C ALA A 15 2.99 -16.61 -40.65
N GLY A 16 1.87 -17.13 -40.13
CA GLY A 16 1.00 -16.40 -39.19
C GLY A 16 1.46 -16.43 -37.73
N CYS A 17 2.48 -17.23 -37.39
CA CYS A 17 3.00 -17.36 -36.03
C CYS A 17 4.28 -16.53 -35.90
N GLN A 18 4.15 -15.20 -35.95
CA GLN A 18 5.23 -14.34 -35.45
C GLN A 18 5.09 -14.26 -33.92
N PRO A 19 6.15 -14.50 -33.14
CA PRO A 19 6.09 -14.24 -31.71
C PRO A 19 5.76 -12.76 -31.55
N ASP A 20 4.61 -12.47 -30.94
CA ASP A 20 4.24 -11.10 -30.58
C ASP A 20 5.40 -10.50 -29.80
N ALA A 21 5.98 -9.42 -30.33
CA ALA A 21 6.95 -8.64 -29.58
C ALA A 21 6.21 -8.11 -28.37
N HIS A 22 6.38 -8.77 -27.22
CA HIS A 22 5.84 -8.30 -25.95
C HIS A 22 6.29 -6.85 -25.81
N LYS A 23 5.34 -5.91 -25.76
CA LYS A 23 5.64 -4.52 -25.45
C LYS A 23 6.44 -4.54 -24.15
N GLU A 24 7.56 -3.82 -24.14
CA GLU A 24 8.33 -3.66 -22.91
C GLU A 24 7.37 -3.20 -21.82
N VAL A 25 7.27 -4.03 -20.77
CA VAL A 25 6.65 -3.62 -19.52
C VAL A 25 7.50 -2.43 -19.10
N GLY A 26 6.95 -1.22 -19.18
CA GLY A 26 7.71 0.03 -19.07
C GLY A 26 8.53 0.15 -17.77
N GLU A 27 9.16 1.29 -17.56
CA GLU A 27 10.04 1.50 -16.41
C GLU A 27 9.42 1.05 -15.08
N VAL A 28 10.26 0.43 -14.24
CA VAL A 28 9.86 -0.03 -12.89
C VAL A 28 9.30 1.17 -12.13
N ARG A 29 8.02 1.10 -11.77
CA ARG A 29 7.34 2.18 -11.08
C ARG A 29 8.03 2.47 -9.76
N ASN A 30 8.32 3.75 -9.50
CA ASN A 30 8.82 4.19 -8.20
C ASN A 30 7.67 4.16 -7.17
N ILE A 31 7.65 3.13 -6.32
CA ILE A 31 6.60 2.91 -5.31
C ILE A 31 6.62 4.03 -4.28
N VAL A 32 7.79 4.47 -3.83
CA VAL A 32 7.91 5.57 -2.87
C VAL A 32 7.28 6.85 -3.42
N GLN A 33 7.51 7.15 -4.70
CA GLN A 33 6.89 8.30 -5.35
C GLN A 33 5.36 8.17 -5.44
N SER A 34 4.81 6.96 -5.51
CA SER A 34 3.36 6.73 -5.52
C SER A 34 2.68 7.07 -4.19
N LEU A 35 3.42 6.97 -3.08
CA LEU A 35 2.96 7.33 -1.74
C LEU A 35 2.86 8.84 -1.53
N ASN A 36 3.50 9.64 -2.38
CA ASN A 36 3.44 11.10 -2.33
C ASN A 36 1.98 11.60 -2.43
N GLY A 37 1.60 12.51 -1.53
CA GLY A 37 0.33 13.21 -1.56
C GLY A 37 -0.36 13.26 -0.21
N THR A 38 -1.60 13.78 -0.23
CA THR A 38 -2.47 13.86 0.94
C THR A 38 -3.46 12.71 0.95
N TRP A 39 -3.56 12.06 2.10
CA TRP A 39 -4.32 10.85 2.35
C TRP A 39 -5.34 11.13 3.45
N LYS A 40 -6.61 10.90 3.18
CA LYS A 40 -7.69 11.04 4.15
C LYS A 40 -8.07 9.68 4.69
N LEU A 41 -8.14 9.55 6.01
CA LEU A 41 -8.55 8.30 6.66
C LEU A 41 -10.02 8.04 6.38
N THR A 42 -10.34 6.86 5.86
CA THR A 42 -11.71 6.49 5.48
C THR A 42 -12.25 5.33 6.29
N LYS A 43 -11.37 4.46 6.81
CA LYS A 43 -11.79 3.29 7.58
C LYS A 43 -10.75 2.87 8.60
N VAL A 44 -11.22 2.40 9.75
CA VAL A 44 -10.39 1.85 10.82
C VAL A 44 -10.92 0.50 11.24
N THR A 45 -10.09 -0.52 11.14
CA THR A 45 -10.41 -1.88 11.63
C THR A 45 -9.44 -2.27 12.73
N GLN A 46 -9.96 -2.69 13.86
CA GLN A 46 -9.18 -3.34 14.91
C GLN A 46 -9.25 -4.86 14.70
N ARG A 47 -8.10 -5.53 14.70
CA ARG A 47 -7.96 -6.98 14.59
C ARG A 47 -7.37 -7.56 15.86
N ASP A 48 -8.07 -8.50 16.47
CA ASP A 48 -7.56 -9.36 17.54
C ASP A 48 -6.72 -10.48 16.91
N GLU A 49 -5.42 -10.42 17.16
CA GLU A 49 -4.43 -11.32 16.55
C GLU A 49 -4.43 -12.69 17.23
N GLU A 50 -4.87 -12.77 18.49
CA GLU A 50 -5.07 -14.03 19.20
C GLU A 50 -6.30 -14.77 18.64
N ALA A 51 -7.41 -14.04 18.48
CA ALA A 51 -8.63 -14.57 17.89
C ALA A 51 -8.39 -15.03 16.45
N THR A 52 -7.61 -14.26 15.69
CA THR A 52 -7.17 -14.60 14.34
C THR A 52 -6.36 -15.90 14.33
N ARG A 53 -5.34 -16.03 15.17
CA ARG A 53 -4.51 -17.23 15.25
C ARG A 53 -5.29 -18.48 15.64
N LYS A 54 -6.31 -18.33 16.48
CA LYS A 54 -7.20 -19.43 16.91
C LYS A 54 -8.33 -19.73 15.93
N GLY A 55 -8.46 -18.97 14.85
CA GLY A 55 -9.47 -19.20 13.81
C GLY A 55 -10.89 -18.79 14.22
N PHE A 56 -11.05 -17.87 15.18
CA PHE A 56 -12.37 -17.38 15.55
C PHE A 56 -12.99 -16.55 14.40
N PRO A 57 -14.32 -16.61 14.22
CA PRO A 57 -15.02 -15.87 13.18
C PRO A 57 -15.08 -14.36 13.49
N PHE A 58 -15.23 -13.98 14.75
CA PHE A 58 -15.27 -12.59 15.20
C PHE A 58 -13.88 -12.17 15.69
N ARG A 59 -13.06 -11.69 14.76
CA ARG A 59 -11.69 -11.24 15.02
C ARG A 59 -11.45 -9.78 14.65
N ASP A 60 -12.30 -9.24 13.79
CA ASP A 60 -12.20 -7.88 13.28
C ASP A 60 -13.38 -7.06 13.80
N LEU A 61 -13.08 -5.84 14.23
CA LEU A 61 -14.05 -4.86 14.69
C LEU A 61 -13.85 -3.58 13.88
N ASP A 62 -14.90 -3.15 13.19
CA ASP A 62 -14.92 -1.85 12.52
C ASP A 62 -15.11 -0.75 13.57
N LEU A 63 -14.14 0.17 13.64
CA LEU A 63 -14.16 1.31 14.56
C LEU A 63 -14.52 2.62 13.86
N THR A 64 -14.75 2.61 12.55
CA THR A 64 -14.88 3.82 11.71
C THR A 64 -15.93 4.78 12.22
N THR A 65 -17.04 4.28 12.74
CA THR A 65 -18.16 5.10 13.26
C THR A 65 -18.13 5.32 14.77
N VAL A 66 -17.17 4.72 15.48
CA VAL A 66 -17.05 4.82 16.95
C VAL A 66 -16.42 6.16 17.34
N PHE A 67 -15.52 6.68 16.50
CA PHE A 67 -14.88 7.98 16.65
C PHE A 67 -14.84 8.71 15.31
N PRO A 68 -14.64 10.04 15.28
CA PRO A 68 -14.60 10.82 14.03
C PRO A 68 -13.26 10.65 13.30
N TYR A 69 -12.94 9.42 12.88
CA TYR A 69 -11.69 9.08 12.19
C TYR A 69 -11.53 9.77 10.83
N SER A 70 -12.64 10.12 10.17
CA SER A 70 -12.62 10.79 8.86
C SER A 70 -12.03 12.21 8.88
N ASP A 71 -11.83 12.78 10.06
CA ASP A 71 -11.20 14.10 10.22
C ASP A 71 -9.67 14.01 10.08
N PHE A 72 -9.11 12.80 10.22
CA PHE A 72 -7.66 12.59 10.14
C PHE A 72 -7.16 12.64 8.70
N THR A 73 -6.11 13.41 8.47
CA THR A 73 -5.36 13.43 7.21
C THR A 73 -3.87 13.24 7.45
N LEU A 74 -3.20 12.59 6.48
CA LEU A 74 -1.77 12.36 6.45
C LEU A 74 -1.23 12.83 5.09
N THR A 75 -0.28 13.76 5.10
CA THR A 75 0.45 14.16 3.91
C THR A 75 1.85 13.57 3.95
N LEU A 76 2.22 12.86 2.88
CA LEU A 76 3.56 12.33 2.67
C LEU A 76 4.20 13.07 1.50
N ASN A 77 5.34 13.71 1.76
CA ASN A 77 6.10 14.40 0.73
C ASN A 77 7.32 13.56 0.34
N THR A 78 7.63 13.57 -0.95
CA THR A 78 8.85 13.01 -1.54
C THR A 78 9.54 14.09 -2.36
N ASP A 79 10.83 13.91 -2.59
CA ASP A 79 11.57 14.58 -3.64
C ASP A 79 12.01 13.56 -4.70
N GLY A 80 12.68 14.01 -5.75
CA GLY A 80 13.21 13.13 -6.79
C GLY A 80 14.25 12.11 -6.30
N SER A 81 14.69 12.19 -5.05
CA SER A 81 15.62 11.27 -4.40
C SER A 81 14.99 10.35 -3.35
N GLY A 82 13.78 10.63 -2.87
CA GLY A 82 13.08 9.75 -1.92
C GLY A 82 12.13 10.46 -0.95
N PRO A 83 11.81 9.81 0.18
CA PRO A 83 10.98 10.38 1.25
C PRO A 83 11.59 11.65 1.85
N THR A 84 10.76 12.65 2.13
CA THR A 84 11.20 13.89 2.80
C THR A 84 10.45 14.10 4.10
N THR A 85 9.38 14.90 4.08
CA THR A 85 8.61 15.29 5.24
C THR A 85 7.22 14.65 5.24
N TYR A 86 6.66 14.48 6.42
CA TYR A 86 5.26 14.16 6.60
C TYR A 86 4.61 15.19 7.51
N THR A 87 3.31 15.37 7.31
CA THR A 87 2.44 16.10 8.24
C THR A 87 1.16 15.32 8.41
N SER A 88 0.50 15.48 9.55
CA SER A 88 -0.80 14.89 9.83
C SER A 88 -1.65 15.91 10.55
N VAL A 89 -2.93 15.95 10.18
CA VAL A 89 -3.93 16.77 10.84
C VAL A 89 -4.87 15.81 11.54
N GLN A 90 -4.87 15.86 12.87
CA GLN A 90 -5.67 14.94 13.67
C GLN A 90 -7.17 15.26 13.63
N GLY A 91 -7.53 16.54 13.57
CA GLY A 91 -8.93 16.98 13.72
C GLY A 91 -9.50 16.50 15.05
N ASN A 92 -10.71 15.91 15.03
CA ASN A 92 -11.33 15.32 16.22
C ASN A 92 -11.04 13.82 16.40
N ALA A 93 -10.25 13.22 15.50
CA ALA A 93 -9.94 11.80 15.58
C ALA A 93 -9.10 11.49 16.84
N PRO A 94 -9.14 10.24 17.36
CA PRO A 94 -8.22 9.80 18.39
C PRO A 94 -6.76 9.95 17.96
N GLN A 95 -5.84 9.96 18.93
CA GLN A 95 -4.42 10.08 18.60
C GLN A 95 -3.91 8.80 17.92
N ILE A 96 -3.61 8.89 16.62
CA ILE A 96 -3.11 7.77 15.81
C ILE A 96 -1.58 7.76 15.77
N LEU A 97 -0.96 8.92 15.56
CA LEU A 97 0.49 9.11 15.47
C LEU A 97 1.03 9.83 16.71
N LYS A 98 2.29 9.56 17.09
CA LYS A 98 2.90 10.24 18.24
C LYS A 98 3.17 11.72 17.98
N THR A 99 3.64 12.04 16.77
CA THR A 99 4.01 13.41 16.38
C THR A 99 3.26 13.83 15.12
N PRO A 100 2.74 15.07 15.07
CA PRO A 100 1.92 15.53 13.96
C PRO A 100 2.74 15.80 12.69
N SER A 101 4.06 15.95 12.77
CA SER A 101 4.92 16.21 11.62
C SER A 101 6.35 15.76 11.88
N GLY A 102 7.11 15.54 10.80
CA GLY A 102 8.52 15.19 10.88
C GLY A 102 9.08 14.75 9.54
N SER A 103 10.20 14.04 9.56
CA SER A 103 10.71 13.27 8.42
C SER A 103 10.01 11.91 8.33
N TRP A 104 9.98 11.29 7.16
CA TRP A 104 9.60 9.88 7.05
C TRP A 104 10.57 9.12 6.16
N THR A 105 10.63 7.81 6.35
CA THR A 105 11.46 6.89 5.54
C THR A 105 10.71 5.58 5.30
N VAL A 106 11.25 4.74 4.41
CA VAL A 106 10.83 3.35 4.23
C VAL A 106 12.01 2.41 4.51
N ASP A 107 11.70 1.16 4.82
CA ASP A 107 12.70 0.10 5.01
C ASP A 107 13.41 -0.30 3.71
N ASP A 108 12.65 -0.40 2.62
CA ASP A 108 13.17 -0.70 1.27
C ASP A 108 12.51 0.23 0.24
N PRO A 109 13.28 1.00 -0.56
CA PRO A 109 12.72 1.92 -1.56
C PRO A 109 12.09 1.20 -2.77
N THR A 110 12.43 -0.06 -3.01
CA THR A 110 11.92 -0.89 -4.10
C THR A 110 10.69 -1.67 -3.68
N TYR A 111 10.67 -2.20 -2.44
CA TYR A 111 9.59 -3.02 -1.90
C TYR A 111 9.24 -2.63 -0.46
N PRO A 112 8.65 -1.44 -0.25
CA PRO A 112 8.45 -0.90 1.09
C PRO A 112 7.42 -1.74 1.87
N GLY A 113 7.86 -2.29 3.00
CA GLY A 113 7.03 -3.04 3.94
C GLY A 113 6.74 -2.27 5.22
N VAL A 114 7.59 -1.31 5.56
CA VAL A 114 7.48 -0.48 6.76
C VAL A 114 7.72 0.98 6.39
N ILE A 115 6.81 1.84 6.83
CA ILE A 115 6.99 3.28 6.85
C ILE A 115 7.40 3.71 8.25
N THR A 116 8.44 4.53 8.37
CA THR A 116 8.83 5.14 9.64
C THR A 116 8.49 6.61 9.61
N LEU A 117 7.59 7.06 10.50
CA LEU A 117 7.21 8.47 10.65
C LEU A 117 7.94 9.07 11.86
N GLY A 118 8.87 9.99 11.63
CA GLY A 118 9.71 10.62 12.65
C GLY A 118 11.21 10.51 12.32
N ALA A 119 12.04 10.86 13.30
CA ALA A 119 13.50 10.84 13.15
C ALA A 119 14.14 9.75 14.03
N GLY A 120 14.98 8.91 13.41
CA GLY A 120 15.80 7.91 14.10
C GLY A 120 15.00 6.86 14.89
N ALA A 121 15.56 6.39 16.00
CA ALA A 121 14.96 5.35 16.84
C ALA A 121 13.66 5.74 17.55
N SER A 122 13.29 7.02 17.51
CA SER A 122 12.06 7.56 18.12
C SER A 122 10.87 7.58 17.16
N GLY A 123 11.10 7.26 15.87
CA GLY A 123 10.05 7.23 14.85
C GLY A 123 9.03 6.13 15.07
N ASP A 124 7.81 6.37 14.61
CA ASP A 124 6.76 5.38 14.57
C ASP A 124 6.97 4.48 13.35
N ALA A 125 7.48 3.26 13.59
CA ALA A 125 7.56 2.21 12.58
C ALA A 125 6.18 1.55 12.40
N ILE A 126 5.59 1.73 11.23
CA ILE A 126 4.23 1.31 10.90
C ILE A 126 4.30 0.41 9.67
N ARG A 127 3.57 -0.71 9.67
CA ARG A 127 3.58 -1.62 8.52
C ARG A 127 2.72 -1.06 7.40
N LEU A 128 3.23 -1.11 6.17
CA LEU A 128 2.45 -0.86 4.97
C LEU A 128 1.63 -2.11 4.65
N GLY A 129 0.30 -1.98 4.68
CA GLY A 129 -0.62 -3.05 4.31
C GLY A 129 -0.94 -3.05 2.82
N ALA A 130 -1.21 -1.85 2.29
CA ALA A 130 -1.50 -1.61 0.88
C ALA A 130 -1.01 -0.21 0.50
N TYR A 131 -0.69 -0.01 -0.76
CA TYR A 131 -0.26 1.27 -1.31
C TYR A 131 -0.65 1.33 -2.79
N PRO A 132 -0.72 2.53 -3.39
CA PRO A 132 -1.26 2.69 -4.74
C PRO A 132 -0.39 2.02 -5.81
N VAL A 133 -0.76 0.81 -6.22
CA VAL A 133 -0.16 0.06 -7.33
C VAL A 133 -1.20 -0.35 -8.37
N GLY A 134 -0.94 -0.01 -9.63
CA GLY A 134 -1.85 -0.32 -10.73
C GLY A 134 -3.21 0.35 -10.54
N ALA A 135 -4.25 -0.47 -10.40
CA ALA A 135 -5.62 -0.02 -10.18
C ALA A 135 -5.94 0.29 -8.70
N GLU A 136 -5.09 -0.14 -7.76
CA GLU A 136 -5.27 0.18 -6.35
C GLU A 136 -4.89 1.65 -6.11
N THR A 137 -5.80 2.41 -5.50
CA THR A 137 -5.60 3.84 -5.22
C THR A 137 -5.47 4.14 -3.74
N ASN A 138 -5.64 3.12 -2.88
CA ASN A 138 -5.71 3.30 -1.45
C ASN A 138 -4.35 3.06 -0.78
N LEU A 139 -4.18 3.68 0.38
CA LEU A 139 -3.05 3.46 1.28
C LEU A 139 -3.59 2.77 2.53
N SER A 140 -2.93 1.73 3.00
CA SER A 140 -3.27 1.08 4.27
C SER A 140 -2.04 1.02 5.17
N LEU A 141 -2.22 1.50 6.41
CA LEU A 141 -1.20 1.50 7.45
C LEU A 141 -1.66 0.62 8.61
N THR A 142 -0.82 -0.31 9.03
CA THR A 142 -1.09 -1.22 10.15
C THR A 142 -0.21 -0.89 11.34
N VAL A 143 -0.83 -0.43 12.42
CA VAL A 143 -0.18 -0.20 13.71
C VAL A 143 -0.38 -1.43 14.58
N GLN A 144 0.73 -2.04 15.00
CA GLN A 144 0.74 -3.24 15.81
C GLN A 144 0.89 -2.91 17.29
N ARG A 145 0.07 -3.53 18.14
CA ARG A 145 0.20 -3.50 19.61
C ARG A 145 0.69 -4.84 20.10
N LYS A 146 1.83 -4.81 20.78
CA LYS A 146 2.46 -5.97 21.37
C LYS A 146 2.39 -5.91 22.89
N ASP A 147 2.24 -7.07 23.49
CA ASP A 147 2.45 -7.31 24.92
C ASP A 147 3.72 -8.17 25.06
N GLY A 148 4.82 -7.54 25.47
CA GLY A 148 6.16 -8.10 25.29
C GLY A 148 6.47 -8.37 23.81
N ASP A 149 6.87 -9.59 23.48
CA ASP A 149 7.13 -10.02 22.10
C ASP A 149 5.88 -10.47 21.35
N LYS A 150 4.75 -10.62 22.05
CA LYS A 150 3.52 -11.17 21.48
C LYS A 150 2.70 -10.07 20.83
N LEU A 151 2.41 -10.22 19.53
CA LEU A 151 1.41 -9.41 18.86
C LEU A 151 0.01 -9.76 19.37
N VAL A 152 -0.71 -8.77 19.91
CA VAL A 152 -2.04 -8.95 20.52
C VAL A 152 -3.12 -8.28 19.68
N MET A 153 -2.87 -7.08 19.17
CA MET A 153 -3.85 -6.30 18.42
C MET A 153 -3.18 -5.61 17.24
N SER A 154 -3.90 -5.50 16.12
CA SER A 154 -3.51 -4.67 14.99
C SER A 154 -4.60 -3.65 14.67
N TYR A 155 -4.22 -2.41 14.45
CA TYR A 155 -5.12 -1.36 13.95
C TYR A 155 -4.77 -1.09 12.50
N ILE A 156 -5.74 -1.28 11.62
CA ILE A 156 -5.60 -1.12 10.17
C ILE A 156 -6.34 0.14 9.79
N TYR A 157 -5.58 1.12 9.33
CA TYR A 157 -6.04 2.42 8.89
C TYR A 157 -6.01 2.45 7.37
N GLU A 158 -7.17 2.58 6.74
CA GLU A 158 -7.31 2.64 5.28
C GLU A 158 -7.60 4.07 4.85
N PHE A 159 -6.83 4.57 3.89
CA PHE A 159 -6.85 5.94 3.43
C PHE A 159 -7.17 6.01 1.94
N SER A 160 -7.89 7.07 1.56
CA SER A 160 -8.11 7.47 0.17
C SER A 160 -7.30 8.71 -0.16
N LYS A 161 -6.76 8.77 -1.37
CA LYS A 161 -6.05 9.96 -1.86
C LYS A 161 -7.02 11.14 -2.01
N GLN A 162 -6.57 12.36 -1.67
CA GLN A 162 -7.32 13.61 -1.86
C GLN A 162 -6.91 14.33 -3.13
#